data_AF-A0A973HY42-F1
#
_entry.id   AF-A0A973HY42-F1
#
_cell.length_a   1.000
_cell.length_b   1.000
_cell.length_c   1.000
_cell.angle_alpha   90.00
_cell.angle_beta   90.00
_cell.angle_gamma   90.00
#
_symmetry.space_group_name_H-M   'P 1'
#
loop_
_entity.id
_entity.type
_entity.pdbx_description
1 polymer ?
#
loop_
_entity_poly.entity_id
_entity_poly.type
_entity_poly.pdbx_seq_one_letter_code
_entity_poly.pdbx_strand_id
1 'polypeptide(L)'
;MTTRFWSVFSICSLLVILLPCSVSGQGLENWINWESPPVHPLDLIVESDLLLATNTADGYLEVHDVSSGNPEHLMSIPVGLDPVTVRARSSSEAWVVNRISDSISVVDLDSGAVRWTLRVEDEPADIIFAGNPERAYVSCSGTDAILVFDPEDLAAAPERISVIGEEPRGLAKSPDGTTVYCAIFESGNGTTLLGGGFDETAMGGGNGVVGFPPNVVNDPAGPYGGVNPPPNAGTGFEPPLNPAVGTPPPVALIVQRFDQDVWLDDNGTDWGPLV
;
A
#
# COMPACT_ATOMS: atom_id res chain seq x y z
N MET A 1 -34.33 -76.52 42.63
CA MET A 1 -34.91 -76.12 41.33
C MET A 1 -35.85 -74.93 41.56
N THR A 2 -35.89 -74.02 40.58
CA THR A 2 -36.79 -72.84 40.40
C THR A 2 -36.64 -71.61 41.31
N THR A 3 -35.66 -70.78 40.92
CA THR A 3 -35.72 -69.34 40.53
C THR A 3 -36.68 -68.31 41.15
N ARG A 4 -36.04 -67.17 41.47
CA ARG A 4 -36.47 -65.83 41.90
C ARG A 4 -37.26 -65.06 40.83
N PHE A 5 -38.03 -64.04 41.25
CA PHE A 5 -38.11 -62.71 40.59
C PHE A 5 -38.92 -61.72 41.46
N TRP A 6 -38.27 -60.77 42.13
CA TRP A 6 -38.86 -59.48 42.53
C TRP A 6 -37.81 -58.38 42.29
N SER A 7 -38.22 -57.39 41.51
CA SER A 7 -37.48 -56.24 41.01
C SER A 7 -37.32 -55.15 42.09
N VAL A 8 -36.10 -54.64 42.28
CA VAL A 8 -35.84 -53.41 43.05
C VAL A 8 -35.37 -52.33 42.06
N PHE A 9 -36.10 -51.22 42.03
CA PHE A 9 -35.75 -49.99 41.34
C PHE A 9 -34.41 -49.45 41.87
N SER A 10 -33.46 -49.18 40.96
CA SER A 10 -32.25 -48.44 41.27
C SER A 10 -32.38 -47.03 40.69
N ILE A 11 -32.32 -46.03 41.56
CA ILE A 11 -32.25 -44.61 41.20
C ILE A 11 -30.81 -44.34 40.77
N CYS A 12 -30.56 -44.20 39.47
CA CYS A 12 -29.29 -43.67 38.97
C CYS A 12 -29.27 -42.15 39.16
N SER A 13 -28.49 -41.67 40.13
CA SER A 13 -28.07 -40.28 40.19
C SER A 13 -27.09 -39.99 39.05
N LEU A 14 -27.48 -39.14 38.10
CA LEU A 14 -26.63 -38.65 37.04
C LEU A 14 -25.67 -37.58 37.62
N LEU A 15 -24.40 -37.91 37.74
CA LEU A 15 -23.34 -36.96 38.09
C LEU A 15 -23.01 -36.13 36.84
N VAL A 16 -23.48 -34.88 36.78
CA VAL A 16 -23.08 -33.93 35.73
C VAL A 16 -21.67 -33.44 36.04
N ILE A 17 -20.69 -33.94 35.29
CA ILE A 17 -19.32 -33.44 35.31
C ILE A 17 -19.30 -32.15 34.46
N LEU A 18 -19.25 -31.00 35.13
CA LEU A 18 -18.95 -29.72 34.49
C LEU A 18 -17.48 -29.74 34.05
N LEU A 19 -17.24 -30.11 32.79
CA LEU A 19 -15.95 -29.85 32.15
C LEU A 19 -15.77 -28.34 32.04
N PRO A 20 -14.67 -27.76 32.56
CA PRO A 20 -14.35 -26.37 32.27
C PRO A 20 -14.13 -26.26 30.76
N CYS A 21 -14.99 -25.49 30.10
CA CYS A 21 -14.75 -25.03 28.74
C CYS A 21 -13.55 -24.09 28.82
N SER A 22 -12.35 -24.62 28.62
CA SER A 22 -11.17 -23.79 28.37
C SER A 22 -11.40 -23.11 27.04
N VAL A 23 -11.86 -21.87 27.08
CA VAL A 23 -11.67 -20.91 25.99
C VAL A 23 -10.16 -20.82 25.82
N SER A 24 -9.62 -21.48 24.80
CA SER A 24 -8.30 -21.11 24.30
C SER A 24 -8.44 -19.67 23.85
N GLY A 25 -7.94 -18.72 24.66
CA GLY A 25 -7.65 -17.40 24.15
C GLY A 25 -6.74 -17.62 22.95
N GLN A 26 -7.22 -17.25 21.75
CA GLN A 26 -6.36 -17.08 20.60
C GLN A 26 -5.21 -16.20 21.11
N GLY A 27 -3.99 -16.73 21.08
CA GLY A 27 -2.82 -15.93 21.43
C GLY A 27 -2.86 -14.68 20.56
N LEU A 28 -2.42 -13.54 21.09
CA LEU A 28 -2.13 -12.38 20.24
C LEU A 28 -1.19 -12.89 19.14
N GLU A 29 -1.71 -13.13 17.94
CA GLU A 29 -0.85 -13.49 16.82
C GLU A 29 0.06 -12.27 16.64
N ASN A 30 1.37 -12.52 16.74
CA ASN A 30 2.37 -11.47 16.58
C ASN A 30 2.44 -11.13 15.09
N TRP A 31 1.51 -10.29 14.63
CA TRP A 31 1.59 -9.68 13.31
C TRP A 31 2.76 -8.70 13.30
N ILE A 32 3.56 -8.74 12.23
CA ILE A 32 4.65 -7.80 12.03
C ILE A 32 4.11 -6.69 11.14
N ASN A 33 4.00 -5.49 11.70
CA ASN A 33 3.69 -4.31 10.93
C ASN A 33 5.00 -3.77 10.33
N TRP A 34 5.14 -3.82 9.00
CA TRP A 34 6.27 -3.23 8.29
C TRP A 34 6.07 -1.74 7.99
N GLU A 35 4.90 -1.20 8.35
CA GLU A 35 4.52 0.20 8.13
C GLU A 35 4.58 0.61 6.65
N SER A 36 4.39 -0.33 5.73
CA SER A 36 4.37 -0.01 4.31
C SER A 36 3.25 0.98 3.99
N PRO A 37 3.54 2.01 3.19
CA PRO A 37 2.54 3.00 2.85
C PRO A 37 1.48 2.39 1.91
N PRO A 38 0.18 2.46 2.26
CA PRO A 38 -0.87 2.02 1.35
C PRO A 38 -0.91 2.94 0.12
N VAL A 39 -1.16 2.37 -1.06
CA VAL A 39 -1.30 3.14 -2.31
C VAL A 39 -2.76 3.14 -2.76
N HIS A 40 -3.40 1.97 -2.76
CA HIS A 40 -4.83 1.85 -3.04
C HIS A 40 -5.44 0.72 -2.21
N PRO A 41 -5.59 0.95 -0.90
CA PRO A 41 -5.94 -0.12 0.04
C PRO A 41 -7.42 -0.53 -0.04
N LEU A 42 -8.23 0.17 -0.83
CA LEU A 42 -9.66 -0.07 -0.98
C LEU A 42 -10.02 -0.06 -2.47
N ASP A 43 -10.91 -0.96 -2.89
CA ASP A 43 -11.53 -0.88 -4.21
C ASP A 43 -13.00 -1.30 -4.15
N LEU A 44 -13.86 -0.65 -4.93
CA LEU A 44 -15.30 -0.86 -4.94
C LEU A 44 -15.74 -1.47 -6.26
N ILE A 45 -16.33 -2.66 -6.20
CA ILE A 45 -17.00 -3.30 -7.34
C ILE A 45 -18.47 -2.91 -7.30
N VAL A 46 -18.83 -1.91 -8.11
CA VAL A 46 -20.17 -1.30 -8.10
C VAL A 46 -21.24 -2.30 -8.55
N GLU A 47 -20.94 -3.20 -9.48
CA GLU A 47 -21.90 -4.15 -10.04
C GLU A 47 -22.39 -5.19 -9.01
N SER A 48 -21.59 -5.45 -7.99
CA SER A 48 -21.86 -6.48 -6.97
C SER A 48 -21.93 -5.91 -5.55
N ASP A 49 -21.90 -4.58 -5.38
CA ASP A 49 -21.83 -3.90 -4.09
C ASP A 49 -20.75 -4.48 -3.15
N LEU A 50 -19.58 -4.82 -3.71
CA LEU A 50 -18.45 -5.36 -2.94
C LEU A 50 -17.39 -4.29 -2.69
N LEU A 51 -17.05 -4.06 -1.43
CA LEU A 51 -15.88 -3.30 -1.01
C LEU A 51 -14.75 -4.27 -0.66
N LEU A 52 -13.65 -4.13 -1.37
CA LEU A 52 -12.39 -4.83 -1.14
C LEU A 52 -11.48 -3.97 -0.27
N ALA A 53 -10.79 -4.56 0.70
CA ALA A 53 -9.85 -3.86 1.56
C ALA A 53 -8.60 -4.68 1.85
N THR A 54 -7.41 -4.07 1.74
CA THR A 54 -6.18 -4.71 2.18
C THR A 54 -6.05 -4.63 3.70
N ASN A 55 -5.89 -5.77 4.36
CA ASN A 55 -5.47 -5.85 5.76
C ASN A 55 -3.95 -6.04 5.80
N THR A 56 -3.25 -4.91 5.71
CA THR A 56 -1.80 -4.83 5.49
C THR A 56 -0.98 -5.58 6.54
N ALA A 57 -1.29 -5.40 7.82
CA ALA A 57 -0.53 -6.03 8.91
C ALA A 57 -0.77 -7.55 9.01
N ASP A 58 -1.91 -8.04 8.52
CA ASP A 58 -2.37 -9.42 8.69
C ASP A 58 -2.11 -10.26 7.42
N GLY A 59 -1.92 -9.63 6.27
CA GLY A 59 -1.69 -10.32 4.99
C GLY A 59 -2.99 -10.89 4.40
N TYR A 60 -4.10 -10.18 4.56
CA TYR A 60 -5.40 -10.57 4.03
C TYR A 60 -5.99 -9.54 3.06
N LEU A 61 -6.76 -10.03 2.11
CA LEU A 61 -7.79 -9.26 1.42
C LEU A 61 -9.11 -9.47 2.16
N GLU A 62 -9.67 -8.40 2.70
CA GLU A 62 -11.01 -8.39 3.30
C GLU A 62 -12.05 -8.03 2.25
N VAL A 63 -13.16 -8.75 2.25
CA VAL A 63 -14.28 -8.52 1.33
C VAL A 63 -15.53 -8.20 2.13
N HIS A 64 -16.19 -7.11 1.78
CA HIS A 64 -17.38 -6.61 2.46
C HIS A 64 -18.51 -6.38 1.46
N ASP A 65 -19.74 -6.73 1.83
CA ASP A 65 -20.95 -6.26 1.17
C ASP A 65 -21.25 -4.84 1.65
N VAL A 66 -21.59 -3.94 0.73
CA VAL A 66 -21.99 -2.56 1.05
C VAL A 66 -23.39 -2.20 0.54
N SER A 67 -24.18 -3.19 0.13
CA SER A 67 -25.54 -3.00 -0.41
C SER A 67 -26.51 -2.39 0.61
N SER A 68 -26.27 -2.61 1.90
CA SER A 68 -27.05 -2.04 3.00
C SER A 68 -26.63 -0.61 3.38
N GLY A 69 -25.57 -0.08 2.76
CA GLY A 69 -24.95 1.21 3.07
C GLY A 69 -23.96 1.17 4.24
N ASN A 70 -23.82 0.03 4.93
CA ASN A 70 -22.75 -0.22 5.90
C ASN A 70 -21.91 -1.42 5.42
N PRO A 71 -20.58 -1.41 5.59
CA PRO A 71 -19.75 -2.57 5.27
C PRO A 71 -20.08 -3.77 6.16
N GLU A 72 -20.59 -4.84 5.56
CA GLU A 72 -20.83 -6.14 6.18
C GLU A 72 -19.74 -7.11 5.73
N HIS A 73 -18.89 -7.56 6.66
CA HIS A 73 -17.80 -8.48 6.33
C HIS A 73 -18.33 -9.82 5.79
N LEU A 74 -17.82 -10.24 4.64
CA LEU A 74 -18.17 -11.52 4.00
C LEU A 74 -17.10 -12.58 4.21
N MET A 75 -15.84 -12.23 3.94
CA MET A 75 -14.71 -13.17 4.02
C MET A 75 -13.35 -12.45 4.08
N SER A 76 -12.37 -13.17 4.64
CA SER A 76 -10.95 -12.81 4.62
C SER A 76 -10.20 -13.83 3.76
N ILE A 77 -9.45 -13.36 2.76
CA ILE A 77 -8.71 -14.19 1.82
C ILE A 77 -7.21 -13.99 2.09
N PRO A 78 -6.46 -15.04 2.47
CA PRO A 78 -5.03 -14.91 2.72
C PRO A 78 -4.29 -14.57 1.42
N VAL A 79 -3.45 -13.55 1.46
CA VAL A 79 -2.62 -13.08 0.33
C VAL A 79 -1.14 -13.10 0.72
N GLY A 80 -0.31 -12.32 0.03
CA GLY A 80 1.11 -12.18 0.38
C GLY A 80 1.32 -11.26 1.58
N LEU A 81 2.59 -11.03 1.89
CA LEU A 81 2.97 -10.16 3.02
C LEU A 81 2.79 -8.70 2.65
N ASP A 82 2.18 -7.96 3.57
CA ASP A 82 2.03 -6.50 3.51
C ASP A 82 1.30 -6.02 2.24
N PRO A 83 0.02 -6.42 2.05
CA PRO A 83 -0.78 -5.95 0.93
C PRO A 83 -1.04 -4.44 1.05
N VAL A 84 -0.67 -3.69 0.01
CA VAL A 84 -0.74 -2.21 -0.03
C VAL A 84 -1.73 -1.68 -1.07
N THR A 85 -2.12 -2.54 -2.00
CA THR A 85 -3.05 -2.22 -3.09
C THR A 85 -3.96 -3.41 -3.38
N VAL A 86 -5.24 -3.13 -3.61
CA VAL A 86 -6.17 -4.03 -4.30
C VAL A 86 -6.78 -3.30 -5.50
N ARG A 87 -6.94 -4.02 -6.63
CA ARG A 87 -7.81 -3.61 -7.74
C ARG A 87 -8.66 -4.76 -8.24
N ALA A 88 -9.95 -4.54 -8.41
CA ALA A 88 -10.82 -5.41 -9.16
C ALA A 88 -10.52 -5.27 -10.67
N ARG A 89 -10.25 -6.39 -11.32
CA ARG A 89 -10.17 -6.48 -12.78
C ARG A 89 -11.56 -6.69 -13.37
N SER A 90 -12.40 -7.44 -12.66
CA SER A 90 -13.78 -7.74 -13.01
C SER A 90 -14.61 -7.95 -11.74
N SER A 91 -15.90 -8.26 -11.88
CA SER A 91 -16.77 -8.52 -10.74
C SER A 91 -16.39 -9.75 -9.90
N SER A 92 -15.56 -10.65 -10.43
CA SER A 92 -15.15 -11.88 -9.74
C SER A 92 -13.63 -12.05 -9.62
N GLU A 93 -12.83 -11.10 -10.09
CA GLU A 93 -11.36 -11.18 -10.04
C GLU A 93 -10.76 -9.88 -9.50
N ALA A 94 -9.90 -10.02 -8.49
CA ALA A 94 -9.14 -8.92 -7.91
C ALA A 94 -7.64 -9.26 -7.86
N TRP A 95 -6.79 -8.27 -8.05
CA TRP A 95 -5.34 -8.40 -7.93
C TRP A 95 -4.87 -7.59 -6.73
N VAL A 96 -4.08 -8.22 -5.87
CA VAL A 96 -3.57 -7.63 -4.63
C VAL A 96 -2.06 -7.55 -4.70
N VAL A 97 -1.51 -6.35 -4.54
CA VAL A 97 -0.07 -6.11 -4.54
C VAL A 97 0.46 -6.28 -3.13
N ASN A 98 1.40 -7.21 -2.95
CA ASN A 98 1.97 -7.58 -1.67
C ASN A 98 3.43 -7.10 -1.59
N ARG A 99 3.66 -5.94 -0.96
CA ARG A 99 4.93 -5.21 -1.05
C ARG A 99 6.11 -6.02 -0.53
N ILE A 100 6.01 -6.58 0.67
CA ILE A 100 7.15 -7.23 1.35
C ILE A 100 7.46 -8.62 0.79
N SER A 101 6.50 -9.23 0.08
CA SER A 101 6.68 -10.55 -0.52
C SER A 101 7.03 -10.52 -2.01
N ASP A 102 7.24 -9.33 -2.58
CA ASP A 102 7.54 -9.10 -3.99
C ASP A 102 6.61 -9.88 -4.92
N SER A 103 5.31 -9.79 -4.64
CA SER A 103 4.32 -10.60 -5.32
C SER A 103 2.99 -9.91 -5.55
N ILE A 104 2.23 -10.46 -6.48
CA ILE A 104 0.81 -10.13 -6.67
C ILE A 104 -0.02 -11.39 -6.48
N SER A 105 -1.06 -11.30 -5.67
CA SER A 105 -2.08 -12.34 -5.54
C SER A 105 -3.23 -12.06 -6.50
N VAL A 106 -3.48 -12.97 -7.44
CA VAL A 106 -4.67 -12.96 -8.31
C VAL A 106 -5.76 -13.77 -7.62
N VAL A 107 -6.79 -13.10 -7.15
CA VAL A 107 -7.86 -13.62 -6.30
C VAL A 107 -9.12 -13.83 -7.13
N ASP A 108 -9.72 -15.00 -6.97
CA ASP A 108 -11.09 -15.25 -7.42
C ASP A 108 -12.06 -15.02 -6.25
N LEU A 109 -12.93 -14.02 -6.43
CA LEU A 109 -13.86 -13.55 -5.40
C LEU A 109 -15.05 -14.49 -5.22
N ASP A 110 -15.39 -15.30 -6.22
CA ASP A 110 -16.49 -16.28 -6.10
C ASP A 110 -16.12 -17.44 -5.18
N SER A 111 -14.88 -17.93 -5.28
CA SER A 111 -14.36 -19.02 -4.45
C SER A 111 -13.65 -18.53 -3.18
N GLY A 112 -13.33 -17.24 -3.09
CA GLY A 112 -12.60 -16.67 -1.95
C GLY A 112 -11.15 -17.17 -1.86
N ALA A 113 -10.50 -17.39 -3.00
CA ALA A 113 -9.18 -18.02 -3.06
C ALA A 113 -8.22 -17.34 -4.04
N VAL A 114 -6.93 -17.34 -3.67
CA VAL A 114 -5.84 -16.95 -4.59
C VAL A 114 -5.67 -18.06 -5.63
N ARG A 115 -5.87 -17.72 -6.91
CA ARG A 115 -5.67 -18.64 -8.04
C ARG A 115 -4.22 -18.63 -8.55
N TRP A 116 -3.57 -17.47 -8.49
CA TRP A 116 -2.17 -17.30 -8.89
C TRP A 116 -1.44 -16.36 -7.93
N THR A 117 -0.16 -16.64 -7.74
CA THR A 117 0.78 -15.70 -7.12
C THR A 117 1.85 -15.38 -8.14
N LEU A 118 1.84 -14.15 -8.67
CA LEU A 118 2.83 -13.68 -9.62
C LEU A 118 4.03 -13.13 -8.85
N ARG A 119 5.23 -13.51 -9.28
CA ARG A 119 6.48 -12.90 -8.79
C ARG A 119 6.71 -11.60 -9.55
N VAL A 120 7.03 -10.54 -8.83
CA VAL A 120 7.39 -9.24 -9.40
C VAL A 120 8.80 -8.83 -8.93
N GLU A 121 9.23 -7.64 -9.33
CA GLU A 121 10.44 -7.02 -8.81
C GLU A 121 10.19 -6.38 -7.44
N ASP A 122 11.27 -5.90 -6.80
CA ASP A 122 11.32 -5.47 -5.41
C ASP A 122 10.31 -4.35 -5.09
N GLU A 123 9.66 -4.48 -3.93
CA GLU A 123 8.71 -3.52 -3.37
C GLU A 123 7.63 -3.03 -4.36
N PRO A 124 6.76 -3.91 -4.88
CA PRO A 124 5.66 -3.49 -5.74
C PRO A 124 4.67 -2.61 -4.95
N ALA A 125 4.12 -1.59 -5.61
CA ALA A 125 3.35 -0.53 -4.94
C ALA A 125 1.90 -0.44 -5.43
N ASP A 126 1.65 -0.42 -6.74
CA ASP A 126 0.33 -0.29 -7.32
C ASP A 126 0.16 -1.15 -8.57
N ILE A 127 -1.09 -1.37 -8.97
CA ILE A 127 -1.46 -2.05 -10.20
C ILE A 127 -2.64 -1.36 -10.88
N ILE A 128 -2.64 -1.31 -12.21
CA ILE A 128 -3.81 -0.88 -12.99
C ILE A 128 -3.97 -1.66 -14.29
N PHE A 129 -5.22 -1.86 -14.71
CA PHE A 129 -5.57 -2.51 -15.98
C PHE A 129 -5.90 -1.48 -17.06
N ALA A 130 -5.18 -1.49 -18.18
CA ALA A 130 -5.32 -0.51 -19.26
C ALA A 130 -4.95 -1.10 -20.64
N GLY A 131 -5.36 -0.44 -21.73
CA GLY A 131 -5.04 -0.82 -23.11
C GLY A 131 -6.11 -1.68 -23.81
N ASN A 132 -5.92 -1.89 -25.11
CA ASN A 132 -6.69 -2.83 -25.93
C ASN A 132 -5.74 -3.53 -26.93
N PRO A 133 -5.33 -4.80 -26.71
CA PRO A 133 -5.78 -5.66 -25.61
C PRO A 133 -5.37 -5.14 -24.23
N GLU A 134 -6.16 -5.50 -23.21
CA GLU A 134 -5.91 -5.10 -21.82
C GLU A 134 -4.57 -5.67 -21.31
N ARG A 135 -3.86 -4.88 -20.52
CA ARG A 135 -2.61 -5.22 -19.84
C ARG A 135 -2.67 -4.79 -18.39
N ALA A 136 -1.98 -5.51 -17.51
CA ALA A 136 -1.82 -5.13 -16.12
C ALA A 136 -0.44 -4.47 -15.92
N TYR A 137 -0.44 -3.20 -15.53
CA TYR A 137 0.77 -2.41 -15.27
C TYR A 137 1.01 -2.36 -13.78
N VAL A 138 2.20 -2.73 -13.34
CA VAL A 138 2.59 -2.85 -11.93
C VAL A 138 3.79 -1.96 -11.69
N SER A 139 3.71 -1.06 -10.72
CA SER A 139 4.86 -0.28 -10.28
C SER A 139 5.69 -1.07 -9.28
N CYS A 140 7.00 -1.18 -9.53
CA CYS A 140 7.99 -1.79 -8.66
C CYS A 140 8.92 -0.69 -8.15
N SER A 141 8.69 -0.26 -6.91
CA SER A 141 9.36 0.92 -6.34
C SER A 141 10.85 0.69 -6.14
N GLY A 142 11.26 -0.47 -5.61
CA GLY A 142 12.67 -0.75 -5.27
C GLY A 142 13.59 -0.96 -6.49
N THR A 143 13.01 -1.12 -7.68
CA THR A 143 13.75 -1.38 -8.94
C THR A 143 13.49 -0.37 -10.04
N ASP A 144 12.81 0.73 -9.71
CA ASP A 144 12.51 1.85 -10.61
C ASP A 144 11.93 1.41 -11.96
N ALA A 145 10.92 0.54 -11.91
CA ALA A 145 10.35 -0.06 -13.11
C ALA A 145 8.83 -0.22 -13.05
N ILE A 146 8.24 -0.29 -14.24
CA ILE A 146 6.89 -0.81 -14.44
C ILE A 146 7.00 -2.18 -15.09
N LEU A 147 6.41 -3.20 -14.47
CA LEU A 147 6.20 -4.50 -15.10
C LEU A 147 4.83 -4.53 -15.78
N VAL A 148 4.75 -5.14 -16.96
CA VAL A 148 3.53 -5.23 -17.76
C VAL A 148 3.22 -6.70 -18.02
N PHE A 149 2.12 -7.17 -17.45
CA PHE A 149 1.64 -8.54 -17.59
C PHE A 149 0.50 -8.62 -18.60
N ASP A 150 0.44 -9.74 -19.33
CA ASP A 150 -0.76 -10.15 -20.04
C ASP A 150 -1.66 -10.92 -19.06
N PRO A 151 -2.81 -10.36 -18.66
CA PRO A 151 -3.67 -11.02 -17.68
C PRO A 151 -4.42 -12.24 -18.26
N GLU A 152 -4.35 -12.48 -19.58
CA GLU A 152 -4.85 -13.69 -20.22
C GLU A 152 -3.76 -14.79 -20.36
N ASP A 153 -2.49 -14.47 -20.12
CA ASP A 153 -1.37 -15.42 -20.12
C ASP A 153 -0.41 -15.17 -18.95
N LEU A 154 -0.88 -15.51 -17.74
CA LEU A 154 -0.14 -15.33 -16.49
C LEU A 154 1.15 -16.15 -16.38
N ALA A 155 1.40 -17.07 -17.31
CA ALA A 155 2.64 -17.85 -17.38
C ALA A 155 3.73 -17.15 -18.21
N ALA A 156 3.36 -16.16 -19.04
CA ALA A 156 4.31 -15.38 -19.82
C ALA A 156 5.16 -14.48 -18.92
N ALA A 157 6.41 -14.24 -19.33
CA ALA A 157 7.25 -13.27 -18.66
C ALA A 157 6.70 -11.84 -18.91
N PRO A 158 6.69 -10.97 -17.88
CA PRO A 158 6.25 -9.60 -18.07
C PRO A 158 7.23 -8.82 -18.95
N GLU A 159 6.71 -7.82 -19.66
CA GLU A 159 7.54 -6.76 -20.21
C GLU A 159 8.00 -5.84 -19.08
N ARG A 160 9.21 -5.29 -19.20
CA ARG A 160 9.80 -4.38 -18.22
C ARG A 160 10.05 -3.01 -18.85
N ILE A 161 9.50 -1.98 -18.24
CA ILE A 161 9.71 -0.58 -18.62
C ILE A 161 10.50 0.10 -17.51
N SER A 162 11.72 0.53 -17.81
CA SER A 162 12.50 1.35 -16.88
C SER A 162 11.87 2.72 -16.73
N VAL A 163 11.71 3.17 -15.49
CA VAL A 163 11.26 4.52 -15.15
C VAL A 163 12.48 5.42 -15.00
N ILE A 164 12.38 6.65 -15.49
CA ILE A 164 13.37 7.68 -15.21
C ILE A 164 12.87 8.42 -13.96
N GLY A 165 13.47 8.12 -12.80
CA GLY A 165 13.07 8.59 -11.47
C GLY A 165 13.10 7.43 -10.46
N GLU A 166 13.02 7.75 -9.17
CA GLU A 166 13.14 6.79 -8.06
C GLU A 166 11.77 6.57 -7.38
N GLU A 167 11.50 5.33 -6.97
CA GLU A 167 10.24 4.91 -6.34
C GLU A 167 8.96 5.27 -7.14
N PRO A 168 8.72 4.64 -8.31
CA PRO A 168 7.39 4.67 -8.92
C PRO A 168 6.36 4.07 -7.95
N ARG A 169 5.27 4.81 -7.68
CA ARG A 169 4.23 4.41 -6.72
C ARG A 169 2.86 4.30 -7.38
N GLY A 170 2.04 5.35 -7.24
CA GLY A 170 0.65 5.33 -7.70
C GLY A 170 0.53 5.33 -9.22
N LEU A 171 -0.37 4.51 -9.74
CA LEU A 171 -0.71 4.43 -11.15
C LEU A 171 -2.13 4.94 -11.40
N ALA A 172 -2.32 5.64 -12.52
CA ALA A 172 -3.64 6.07 -12.99
C ALA A 172 -3.75 5.84 -14.50
N LYS A 173 -4.96 5.68 -15.02
CA LYS A 173 -5.20 5.55 -16.46
C LYS A 173 -6.08 6.68 -16.97
N SER A 174 -5.91 7.04 -18.24
CA SER A 174 -6.82 7.94 -18.92
C SER A 174 -8.24 7.34 -19.01
N PRO A 175 -9.31 8.16 -19.13
CA PRO A 175 -10.67 7.66 -19.22
C PRO A 175 -10.93 6.71 -20.39
N ASP A 176 -10.20 6.88 -21.50
CA ASP A 176 -10.24 5.98 -22.66
C ASP A 176 -9.40 4.69 -22.47
N GLY A 177 -8.68 4.58 -21.35
CA GLY A 177 -7.84 3.46 -20.98
C GLY A 177 -6.57 3.32 -21.82
N THR A 178 -6.23 4.27 -22.69
CA THR A 178 -5.10 4.13 -23.63
C THR A 178 -3.76 4.60 -23.08
N THR A 179 -3.78 5.41 -22.02
CA THR A 179 -2.59 6.00 -21.40
C THR A 179 -2.52 5.66 -19.93
N VAL A 180 -1.35 5.24 -19.46
CA VAL A 180 -1.04 5.02 -18.04
C VAL A 180 -0.10 6.13 -17.56
N TYR A 181 -0.43 6.71 -16.41
CA TYR A 181 0.35 7.71 -15.70
C TYR A 181 0.95 7.07 -14.45
N CYS A 182 2.20 7.42 -14.14
CA CYS A 182 2.89 6.97 -12.94
C CYS A 182 3.31 8.17 -12.11
N ALA A 183 2.95 8.16 -10.83
CA ALA A 183 3.50 9.08 -9.83
C ALA A 183 4.85 8.54 -9.35
N ILE A 184 5.86 9.41 -9.29
CA ILE A 184 7.22 9.08 -8.87
C ILE A 184 7.49 9.87 -7.59
N PHE A 185 7.80 9.18 -6.49
CA PHE A 185 8.00 9.82 -5.20
C PHE A 185 9.31 10.62 -5.17
N GLU A 186 10.41 9.97 -5.55
CA GLU A 186 11.73 10.59 -5.64
C GLU A 186 12.01 10.96 -7.08
N SER A 187 11.27 11.98 -7.54
CA SER A 187 11.05 12.23 -8.97
C SER A 187 12.31 12.19 -9.81
N GLY A 188 13.48 12.64 -9.34
CA GLY A 188 14.84 12.40 -9.90
C GLY A 188 15.06 12.69 -11.41
N ASN A 189 14.00 12.97 -12.16
CA ASN A 189 13.84 12.87 -13.60
C ASN A 189 14.25 14.17 -14.29
N GLY A 190 15.18 14.88 -13.67
CA GLY A 190 15.64 16.19 -14.11
C GLY A 190 14.66 17.33 -13.84
N THR A 191 13.53 17.11 -13.15
CA THR A 191 12.63 18.21 -12.71
C THR A 191 13.02 18.81 -11.35
N THR A 192 13.91 18.15 -10.61
CA THR A 192 14.47 18.64 -9.35
C THR A 192 15.97 18.95 -9.49
N LEU A 193 16.41 20.04 -8.84
CA LEU A 193 17.83 20.39 -8.69
C LEU A 193 18.50 19.62 -7.54
N LEU A 194 17.71 18.99 -6.67
CA LEU A 194 18.14 18.14 -5.56
C LEU A 194 17.94 16.71 -6.05
N GLY A 195 18.98 15.90 -6.14
CA GLY A 195 18.74 14.52 -6.54
C GLY A 195 18.39 13.62 -5.36
N GLY A 196 17.56 12.63 -5.70
CA GLY A 196 17.30 11.48 -4.85
C GLY A 196 18.57 10.66 -4.76
N GLY A 197 18.76 10.01 -3.63
CA GLY A 197 19.93 9.17 -3.49
C GLY A 197 19.77 8.30 -2.29
N PHE A 198 19.61 7.00 -2.53
CA PHE A 198 20.63 5.96 -2.40
C PHE A 198 20.31 4.90 -3.48
N ASP A 199 21.29 4.44 -4.28
CA ASP A 199 21.08 3.26 -5.13
C ASP A 199 21.05 2.01 -4.26
N GLU A 200 19.86 1.51 -3.91
CA GLU A 200 19.67 0.31 -3.11
C GLU A 200 20.09 -0.98 -3.85
N THR A 201 20.21 -0.93 -5.19
CA THR A 201 20.67 -2.05 -6.02
C THR A 201 22.19 -2.22 -6.00
N ALA A 202 22.94 -1.27 -5.44
CA ALA A 202 24.37 -1.37 -5.20
C ALA A 202 24.68 -2.30 -4.01
N MET A 203 24.25 -3.55 -4.13
CA MET A 203 24.49 -4.66 -3.18
C MET A 203 25.99 -4.92 -3.03
N GLY A 204 26.62 -4.26 -2.07
CA GLY A 204 28.07 -4.41 -1.84
C GLY A 204 28.67 -3.53 -0.75
N GLY A 205 28.06 -3.47 0.43
CA GLY A 205 28.73 -3.06 1.68
C GLY A 205 29.54 -1.76 1.64
N GLY A 206 28.89 -0.66 2.04
CA GLY A 206 29.61 0.49 2.59
C GLY A 206 30.41 1.32 1.59
N ASN A 207 29.83 1.67 0.44
CA ASN A 207 30.02 2.96 -0.21
C ASN A 207 28.95 3.12 -1.30
N GLY A 208 27.76 3.57 -0.89
CA GLY A 208 26.62 3.75 -1.79
C GLY A 208 27.00 4.69 -2.94
N VAL A 209 26.70 4.28 -4.18
CA VAL A 209 26.73 5.21 -5.30
C VAL A 209 25.61 6.21 -5.04
N VAL A 210 25.98 7.48 -4.91
CA VAL A 210 25.01 8.56 -4.77
C VAL A 210 24.21 8.58 -6.08
N GLY A 211 22.89 8.41 -5.98
CA GLY A 211 21.97 8.67 -7.09
C GLY A 211 22.30 10.00 -7.74
N PHE A 212 22.03 10.14 -9.04
CA PHE A 212 22.25 11.41 -9.73
C PHE A 212 20.90 12.11 -9.94
N PRO A 213 20.73 13.38 -9.52
CA PRO A 213 21.76 14.24 -8.89
C PRO A 213 22.20 13.80 -7.47
N PRO A 214 23.41 14.15 -7.02
CA PRO A 214 23.90 13.74 -5.70
C PRO A 214 22.98 14.23 -4.57
N ASN A 215 22.78 13.38 -3.56
CA ASN A 215 22.07 13.72 -2.33
C ASN A 215 22.71 14.95 -1.68
N VAL A 216 21.98 16.06 -1.71
CA VAL A 216 22.44 17.38 -1.24
C VAL A 216 22.64 17.46 0.27
N VAL A 217 22.03 16.55 1.04
CA VAL A 217 22.09 16.57 2.51
C VAL A 217 23.50 16.21 3.00
N ASN A 218 24.17 15.30 2.29
CA ASN A 218 25.52 14.85 2.61
C ASN A 218 26.61 15.45 1.71
N ASP A 219 26.27 16.38 0.82
CA ASP A 219 27.23 17.04 -0.07
C ASP A 219 28.22 17.92 0.75
N PRO A 220 29.54 17.66 0.69
CA PRO A 220 30.56 18.51 1.29
C PRO A 220 30.57 19.95 0.76
N ALA A 221 30.02 20.19 -0.43
CA ALA A 221 29.81 21.52 -1.00
C ALA A 221 28.50 22.18 -0.53
N GLY A 222 27.63 21.44 0.16
CA GLY A 222 26.40 21.95 0.77
C GLY A 222 26.66 22.90 1.95
N PRO A 223 25.66 23.66 2.40
CA PRO A 223 25.79 24.69 3.44
C PRO A 223 26.26 24.15 4.81
N TYR A 224 26.13 22.83 5.02
CA TYR A 224 26.51 22.14 6.25
C TYR A 224 27.75 21.25 6.07
N GLY A 225 28.44 21.31 4.92
CA GLY A 225 29.65 20.52 4.67
C GLY A 225 29.44 18.99 4.76
N GLY A 226 28.25 18.51 4.38
CA GLY A 226 27.88 17.09 4.39
C GLY A 226 27.49 16.50 5.75
N VAL A 227 27.30 17.34 6.78
CA VAL A 227 26.86 16.90 8.12
C VAL A 227 25.36 16.59 8.12
N ASN A 228 25.02 15.35 8.47
CA ASN A 228 23.65 14.85 8.62
C ASN A 228 23.49 14.22 10.03
N PRO A 229 22.51 14.65 10.86
CA PRO A 229 21.54 15.71 10.61
C PRO A 229 22.19 17.10 10.53
N PRO A 230 21.64 18.04 9.74
CA PRO A 230 22.08 19.43 9.75
C PRO A 230 22.12 19.99 11.19
N PRO A 231 23.17 20.74 11.57
CA PRO A 231 23.26 21.27 12.92
C PRO A 231 22.08 22.20 13.24
N ASN A 232 21.28 21.84 14.24
CA ASN A 232 20.22 22.68 14.77
C ASN A 232 20.59 23.22 16.15
N ALA A 233 20.38 24.52 16.36
CA ALA A 233 20.60 25.19 17.64
C ALA A 233 19.23 25.57 18.24
N GLY A 234 18.54 24.58 18.81
CA GLY A 234 17.17 24.77 19.31
C GLY A 234 16.21 25.10 18.17
N THR A 235 15.66 26.33 18.15
CA THR A 235 14.76 26.81 17.10
C THR A 235 15.48 27.59 15.98
N GLY A 236 16.82 27.67 16.00
CA GLY A 236 17.64 28.37 15.02
C GLY A 236 18.44 27.44 14.11
N PHE A 237 18.78 27.93 12.90
CA PHE A 237 19.72 27.27 11.98
C PHE A 237 21.17 27.53 12.39
N GLU A 238 22.02 26.51 12.34
CA GLU A 238 23.47 26.64 12.50
C GLU A 238 24.21 26.02 11.28
N PRO A 239 24.91 26.82 10.46
CA PRO A 239 25.12 28.26 10.58
C PRO A 239 23.82 29.08 10.34
N PRO A 240 23.79 30.36 10.76
CA PRO A 240 22.67 31.25 10.50
C PRO A 240 22.34 31.34 9.01
N LEU A 241 21.05 31.44 8.69
CA LEU A 241 20.55 31.72 7.33
C LEU A 241 21.33 32.88 6.70
N ASN A 242 21.77 32.71 5.45
CA ASN A 242 22.44 33.77 4.71
C ASN A 242 21.48 34.97 4.58
N PRO A 243 21.81 36.15 5.15
CA PRO A 243 20.91 37.31 5.17
C PRO A 243 20.69 37.93 3.78
N ALA A 244 21.47 37.52 2.76
CA ALA A 244 21.25 37.89 1.37
C ALA A 244 20.15 37.06 0.69
N VAL A 245 19.75 35.93 1.29
CA VAL A 245 18.57 35.18 0.84
C VAL A 245 17.37 35.99 1.32
N GLY A 246 16.58 36.49 0.36
CA GLY A 246 15.38 37.26 0.66
C GLY A 246 14.40 36.46 1.52
N THR A 247 13.43 37.16 2.12
CA THR A 247 12.34 36.49 2.83
C THR A 247 11.69 35.49 1.88
N PRO A 248 11.66 34.18 2.20
CA PRO A 248 10.99 33.22 1.34
C PRO A 248 9.54 33.66 1.14
N PRO A 249 8.97 33.46 -0.06
CA PRO A 249 7.56 33.75 -0.29
C PRO A 249 6.73 32.96 0.72
N PRO A 250 5.64 33.55 1.25
CA PRO A 250 4.72 32.81 2.10
C PRO A 250 4.25 31.58 1.32
N VAL A 251 4.55 30.39 1.86
CA VAL A 251 4.05 29.12 1.32
C VAL A 251 2.73 28.84 2.00
N ALA A 252 1.67 28.67 1.19
CA ALA A 252 0.40 28.16 1.64
C ALA A 252 0.38 26.65 1.40
N LEU A 253 0.09 25.85 2.42
CA LEU A 253 0.04 24.39 2.28
C LEU A 253 -1.40 23.88 2.10
N ILE A 254 -2.39 24.64 2.55
CA ILE A 254 -3.80 24.22 2.53
C ILE A 254 -4.66 25.42 2.13
N VAL A 255 -5.50 25.24 1.11
CA VAL A 255 -6.59 26.16 0.76
C VAL A 255 -7.88 25.58 1.35
N GLN A 256 -8.54 26.34 2.22
CA GLN A 256 -9.78 25.94 2.88
C GLN A 256 -10.95 26.76 2.35
N ARG A 257 -12.11 26.11 2.19
CA ARG A 257 -13.36 26.79 1.87
C ARG A 257 -13.89 27.48 3.12
N PHE A 258 -13.90 28.80 3.13
CA PHE A 258 -14.37 29.59 4.28
C PHE A 258 -15.87 29.86 4.20
N ASP A 259 -16.39 30.11 3.00
CA ASP A 259 -17.83 30.22 2.70
C ASP A 259 -18.14 29.68 1.28
N GLN A 260 -19.34 29.94 0.73
CA GLN A 260 -19.73 29.35 -0.55
C GLN A 260 -18.78 29.72 -1.71
N ASP A 261 -18.17 30.90 -1.68
CA ASP A 261 -17.42 31.44 -2.82
C ASP A 261 -15.99 31.88 -2.45
N VAL A 262 -15.63 31.86 -1.17
CA VAL A 262 -14.31 32.28 -0.67
C VAL A 262 -13.47 31.07 -0.27
N TRP A 263 -12.34 30.92 -0.97
CA TRP A 263 -11.32 29.91 -0.69
C TRP A 263 -10.06 30.61 -0.20
N LEU A 264 -9.74 30.47 1.08
CA LEU A 264 -8.58 31.12 1.69
C LEU A 264 -7.48 30.11 1.98
N ASP A 265 -6.23 30.49 1.74
CA ASP A 265 -5.11 29.76 2.32
C ASP A 265 -4.77 30.22 3.74
N ASP A 266 -3.85 29.51 4.40
CA ASP A 266 -3.35 29.85 5.75
C ASP A 266 -2.65 31.21 5.83
N ASN A 267 -2.35 31.85 4.68
CA ASN A 267 -1.82 33.20 4.58
C ASN A 267 -2.91 34.26 4.27
N GLY A 268 -4.17 33.84 4.17
CA GLY A 268 -5.32 34.70 3.88
C GLY A 268 -5.45 35.13 2.42
N THR A 269 -4.74 34.48 1.49
CA THR A 269 -4.88 34.73 0.06
C THR A 269 -6.20 34.15 -0.44
N ASP A 270 -6.96 34.93 -1.23
CA ASP A 270 -8.20 34.48 -1.85
C ASP A 270 -7.94 33.79 -3.19
N TRP A 271 -8.23 32.50 -3.23
CA TRP A 271 -8.10 31.61 -4.37
C TRP A 271 -9.43 31.43 -5.12
N GLY A 272 -10.55 31.97 -4.62
CA GLY A 272 -11.88 31.86 -5.23
C GLY A 272 -11.94 32.16 -6.74
N PRO A 273 -11.18 33.14 -7.29
CA PRO A 273 -11.17 33.40 -8.73
C PRO A 273 -10.59 32.28 -9.62
N LEU A 274 -9.90 31.30 -9.05
CA LEU A 274 -9.25 30.19 -9.76
C LEU A 274 -10.03 28.87 -9.69
N VAL A 275 -11.07 28.79 -8.85
CA VAL A 275 -11.85 27.56 -8.56
C VAL A 275 -13.25 27.62 -9.16
#